data_AF-A0A7Y6KM32-F1
#
_entry.id   AF-A0A7Y6KM32-F1
#
_cell.length_a   1.000
_cell.length_b   1.000
_cell.length_c   1.000
_cell.angle_alpha   90.00
_cell.angle_beta   90.00
_cell.angle_gamma   90.00
#
_symmetry.space_group_name_H-M   'P 1'
#
loop_
_entity.id
_entity.type
_entity.pdbx_description
1 polymer ?
#
loop_
_entity_poly.entity_id
_entity_poly.type
_entity_poly.pdbx_seq_one_letter_code
_entity_poly.pdbx_strand_id
1 'polypeptide(L)'
;MDHDLEELRRVGGILNEAFVLLRSEEKRLAELQPGRGHDNSAGSPQQTLIGVGEMIDGLRRRMDGLALYVGFMTLGLEKQAARERAVLRYTPLSVPSGVNRMARPLGEDTVKAMHLLRELDTFFAGDFADEIDRTLAVPEATYPPADWDAYMKAPQREGAGNADVAP
;
A
#
# COMPACT_ATOMS: atom_id res chain seq x y z
N MET A 1 18.05 21.60 -4.38
CA MET A 1 16.83 21.52 -5.21
C MET A 1 16.91 20.29 -6.12
N ASP A 2 18.02 20.05 -6.82
CA ASP A 2 18.20 18.87 -7.69
C ASP A 2 18.10 17.51 -6.99
N HIS A 3 18.63 17.37 -5.77
CA HIS A 3 18.51 16.13 -4.99
C HIS A 3 17.06 15.75 -4.62
N ASP A 4 16.14 16.72 -4.52
CA ASP A 4 14.71 16.44 -4.27
C ASP A 4 14.06 15.87 -5.55
N LEU A 5 14.42 16.39 -6.73
CA LEU A 5 13.87 15.91 -8.01
C LEU A 5 14.33 14.49 -8.38
N GLU A 6 15.57 14.12 -8.06
CA GLU A 6 16.05 12.74 -8.27
C GLU A 6 15.34 11.75 -7.34
N GLU A 7 15.15 12.10 -6.06
CA GLU A 7 14.35 11.30 -5.11
C GLU A 7 12.92 11.12 -5.64
N LEU A 8 12.25 12.21 -6.04
CA LEU A 8 10.88 12.16 -6.56
C LEU A 8 10.76 11.35 -7.85
N ARG A 9 11.75 11.42 -8.75
CA ARG A 9 11.79 10.59 -9.96
C ARG A 9 11.91 9.10 -9.60
N ARG A 10 12.80 8.76 -8.65
CA ARG A 10 12.97 7.38 -8.17
C ARG A 10 11.67 6.88 -7.53
N VAL A 11 11.08 7.65 -6.63
CA VAL A 11 9.82 7.30 -5.94
C VAL A 11 8.70 7.09 -6.95
N GLY A 12 8.51 8.02 -7.88
CA GLY A 12 7.49 7.90 -8.93
C GLY A 12 7.70 6.67 -9.82
N GLY A 13 8.95 6.36 -10.17
CA GLY A 13 9.30 5.15 -10.94
C GLY A 13 8.91 3.87 -10.21
N ILE A 14 9.31 3.74 -8.94
CA ILE A 14 9.01 2.59 -8.10
C ILE A 14 7.49 2.42 -7.89
N LEU A 15 6.78 3.51 -7.58
CA LEU A 15 5.33 3.47 -7.39
C LEU A 15 4.61 3.00 -8.67
N ASN A 16 5.04 3.50 -9.83
CA ASN A 16 4.44 3.12 -11.11
C ASN A 16 4.75 1.66 -11.48
N GLU A 17 5.98 1.20 -11.26
CA GLU A 17 6.36 -0.19 -11.56
C GLU A 17 5.60 -1.17 -10.66
N ALA A 18 5.52 -0.90 -9.36
CA ALA A 18 4.71 -1.68 -8.43
C ALA A 18 3.22 -1.66 -8.83
N PHE A 19 2.68 -0.50 -9.24
CA PHE A 19 1.31 -0.39 -9.72
C PHE A 19 1.03 -1.28 -10.95
N VAL A 20 1.94 -1.28 -11.94
CA VAL A 20 1.80 -2.12 -13.14
C VAL A 20 1.81 -3.61 -12.80
N LEU A 21 2.72 -4.03 -11.91
CA LEU A 21 2.78 -5.42 -11.44
C LEU A 21 1.47 -5.83 -10.74
N LEU A 22 0.96 -5.00 -9.84
CA LEU A 22 -0.29 -5.30 -9.13
C LEU A 22 -1.50 -5.33 -10.06
N ARG A 23 -1.54 -4.49 -11.10
CA ARG A 23 -2.59 -4.54 -12.13
C ARG A 23 -2.53 -5.79 -12.99
N SER A 24 -1.33 -6.26 -13.30
CA SER A 24 -1.11 -7.56 -13.97
C SER A 24 -1.66 -8.69 -13.10
N GLU A 25 -1.32 -8.69 -11.81
CA GLU A 25 -1.79 -9.69 -10.86
C GLU A 25 -3.30 -9.66 -10.66
N GLU A 26 -3.91 -8.48 -10.51
CA GLU A 26 -5.36 -8.33 -10.39
C GLU A 26 -6.08 -8.96 -11.58
N LYS A 27 -5.59 -8.70 -12.81
CA LYS A 27 -6.15 -9.29 -14.02
C LYS A 27 -6.05 -10.82 -13.99
N ARG A 28 -4.87 -11.35 -13.64
CA ARG A 28 -4.63 -12.80 -13.52
C ARG A 28 -5.58 -13.44 -12.49
N LEU A 29 -5.73 -12.82 -11.31
CA LEU A 29 -6.61 -13.29 -10.24
C LEU A 29 -8.09 -13.27 -10.66
N ALA A 30 -8.51 -12.24 -11.41
CA ALA A 30 -9.88 -12.13 -11.90
C ALA A 30 -10.22 -13.22 -12.94
N GLU A 31 -9.27 -13.58 -13.81
CA GLU A 31 -9.44 -14.65 -14.80
C GLU A 31 -9.56 -16.04 -14.16
N LEU A 32 -8.92 -16.26 -13.01
CA LEU A 32 -8.95 -17.52 -12.27
C LEU A 32 -10.26 -17.76 -11.50
N GLN A 33 -11.18 -16.80 -11.47
CA GLN A 33 -12.42 -16.88 -10.68
C GLN A 33 -13.69 -16.78 -11.55
N PRO A 34 -13.99 -17.80 -12.37
CA PRO A 34 -15.27 -17.87 -13.08
C PRO A 34 -16.38 -18.29 -12.09
N GLY A 35 -16.88 -17.34 -11.30
CA GLY A 35 -18.01 -17.55 -10.39
C GLY A 35 -17.82 -16.84 -9.06
N ARG A 36 -18.59 -15.77 -8.83
CA ARG A 36 -18.58 -15.00 -7.58
C ARG A 36 -19.29 -15.78 -6.46
N GLY A 37 -18.56 -16.67 -5.80
CA GLY A 37 -18.92 -17.10 -4.43
C GLY A 37 -18.77 -15.92 -3.48
N HIS A 38 -19.71 -15.74 -2.54
CA HIS A 38 -19.65 -14.68 -1.51
C HIS A 38 -18.78 -15.10 -0.31
N ASP A 39 -17.65 -15.77 -0.57
CA ASP A 39 -16.76 -16.19 0.50
C ASP A 39 -15.92 -14.99 0.95
N ASN A 40 -16.20 -14.52 2.17
CA ASN A 40 -15.49 -13.40 2.78
C ASN A 40 -14.41 -13.84 3.78
N SER A 41 -14.06 -15.13 3.83
CA SER A 41 -12.98 -15.62 4.71
C SER A 41 -11.60 -15.10 4.29
N ALA A 42 -10.66 -15.06 5.23
CA ALA A 42 -9.29 -14.63 4.96
C ALA A 42 -8.66 -15.49 3.86
N GLY A 43 -8.04 -14.84 2.88
CA GLY A 43 -7.41 -15.54 1.76
C GLY A 43 -8.39 -16.15 0.78
N SER A 44 -9.70 -15.89 0.91
CA SER A 44 -10.65 -16.29 -0.11
C SER A 44 -10.30 -15.64 -1.45
N PRO A 45 -10.75 -16.21 -2.58
CA PRO A 45 -10.54 -15.61 -3.88
C PRO A 45 -11.08 -14.16 -3.96
N GLN A 46 -12.22 -13.89 -3.33
CA GLN A 46 -12.80 -12.54 -3.23
C GLN A 46 -11.94 -11.61 -2.36
N GLN A 47 -11.51 -12.04 -1.17
CA GLN A 47 -10.66 -11.22 -0.30
C GLN A 47 -9.29 -10.94 -0.92
N THR A 48 -8.76 -11.87 -1.70
CA THR A 48 -7.51 -11.69 -2.45
C THR A 48 -7.66 -10.60 -3.52
N LEU A 49 -8.77 -10.57 -4.25
CA LEU A 49 -9.08 -9.51 -5.21
C LEU A 49 -9.29 -8.15 -4.53
N ILE A 50 -9.97 -8.12 -3.39
CA ILE A 50 -10.11 -6.89 -2.59
C ILE A 50 -8.72 -6.41 -2.14
N GLY A 51 -7.87 -7.33 -1.68
CA GLY A 51 -6.52 -7.02 -1.22
C GLY A 51 -5.67 -6.35 -2.29
N VAL A 52 -5.55 -6.97 -3.47
CA VAL A 52 -4.78 -6.35 -4.58
C VAL A 52 -5.41 -5.04 -5.04
N GLY A 53 -6.75 -4.93 -5.06
CA GLY A 53 -7.46 -3.69 -5.38
C GLY A 53 -7.17 -2.55 -4.41
N GLU A 54 -7.17 -2.82 -3.10
CA GLU A 54 -6.78 -1.85 -2.06
C GLU A 54 -5.35 -1.33 -2.30
N MET A 55 -4.41 -2.22 -2.62
CA MET A 55 -3.03 -1.83 -2.91
C MET A 55 -2.96 -0.91 -4.14
N ILE A 56 -3.64 -1.27 -5.24
CA ILE A 56 -3.69 -0.51 -6.49
C ILE A 56 -4.23 0.91 -6.25
N ASP A 57 -5.37 1.02 -5.56
CA ASP A 57 -5.99 2.30 -5.24
C ASP A 57 -5.10 3.15 -4.33
N GLY A 58 -4.42 2.50 -3.39
CA GLY A 58 -3.42 3.13 -2.53
C GLY A 58 -2.27 3.74 -3.32
N LEU A 59 -1.65 2.96 -4.21
CA LEU A 59 -0.54 3.43 -5.04
C LEU A 59 -0.98 4.56 -5.98
N ARG A 60 -2.19 4.46 -6.57
CA ARG A 60 -2.75 5.55 -7.39
C ARG A 60 -2.83 6.85 -6.61
N ARG A 61 -3.41 6.84 -5.40
CA ARG A 61 -3.49 8.03 -4.54
C ARG A 61 -2.12 8.62 -4.22
N ARG A 62 -1.10 7.78 -4.02
CA ARG A 62 0.27 8.26 -3.78
C ARG A 62 0.89 8.89 -5.03
N MET A 63 0.67 8.32 -6.21
CA MET A 63 1.10 8.92 -7.48
C MET A 63 0.39 10.25 -7.75
N ASP A 64 -0.92 10.35 -7.47
CA ASP A 64 -1.68 11.59 -7.61
C ASP A 64 -1.13 12.67 -6.68
N GLY A 65 -0.85 12.34 -5.42
CA GLY A 65 -0.23 13.26 -4.46
C GLY A 65 1.18 13.70 -4.87
N LEU A 66 1.99 12.79 -5.43
CA LEU A 66 3.30 13.11 -5.98
C LEU A 66 3.19 14.09 -7.15
N ALA A 67 2.26 13.87 -8.07
CA ALA A 67 2.02 14.75 -9.21
C ALA A 67 1.56 16.15 -8.76
N LEU A 68 0.68 16.23 -7.76
CA LEU A 68 0.25 17.51 -7.17
C LEU A 68 1.41 18.25 -6.50
N TYR A 69 2.23 17.55 -5.71
CA TYR A 69 3.40 18.15 -5.07
C TYR A 69 4.36 18.75 -6.10
N VAL A 70 4.73 17.98 -7.12
CA VAL A 70 5.61 18.45 -8.21
C VAL A 70 4.98 19.62 -8.97
N GLY A 71 3.68 19.56 -9.25
CA GLY A 71 2.93 20.63 -9.90
C GLY A 71 2.97 21.93 -9.09
N PHE A 72 2.70 21.88 -7.79
CA PHE A 72 2.75 23.05 -6.92
C PHE A 72 4.15 23.62 -6.78
N MET A 73 5.18 22.78 -6.69
CA MET A 73 6.58 23.26 -6.71
C MET A 73 6.90 24.00 -8.01
N THR A 74 6.49 23.44 -9.15
CA THR A 74 6.76 24.01 -10.48
C THR A 74 6.07 25.36 -10.68
N LEU A 75 4.88 25.53 -10.10
CA LEU A 75 4.10 26.77 -10.17
C LEU A 75 4.53 27.84 -9.14
N GLY A 76 5.48 27.55 -8.25
CA GLY A 76 5.86 28.47 -7.16
C GLY A 76 4.76 28.65 -6.11
N LEU A 77 4.01 27.58 -5.82
CA LEU A 77 2.94 27.55 -4.82
C LEU A 77 3.44 26.82 -3.56
N GLU A 78 4.37 27.43 -2.82
CA GLU A 78 5.15 26.74 -1.79
C GLU A 78 4.30 26.24 -0.61
N LYS A 79 3.24 26.97 -0.25
CA LYS A 79 2.33 26.56 0.84
C LYS A 79 1.58 25.27 0.49
N GLN A 80 1.09 25.18 -0.76
CA GLN A 80 0.39 24.01 -1.28
C GLN A 80 1.37 22.85 -1.43
N ALA A 81 2.57 23.11 -1.96
CA ALA A 81 3.62 22.09 -2.06
C ALA A 81 4.01 21.53 -0.69
N ALA A 82 4.19 22.37 0.34
CA ALA A 82 4.50 21.92 1.69
C ALA A 82 3.39 21.05 2.30
N ARG A 83 2.12 21.41 2.06
CA ARG A 83 0.96 20.61 2.49
C ARG A 83 0.92 19.25 1.81
N GLU A 84 1.07 19.20 0.48
CA GLU A 84 1.06 17.94 -0.25
C GLU A 84 2.24 17.04 0.13
N ARG A 85 3.43 17.64 0.35
CA ARG A 85 4.60 16.91 0.84
C ARG A 85 4.31 16.22 2.18
N ALA A 86 3.65 16.92 3.12
CA ALA A 86 3.30 16.34 4.41
C ALA A 86 2.34 15.14 4.26
N VAL A 87 1.35 15.24 3.37
CA VAL A 87 0.40 14.13 3.12
C VAL A 87 1.05 12.96 2.39
N LEU A 88 1.95 13.24 1.44
CA LEU A 88 2.64 12.24 0.63
C LEU A 88 3.60 11.38 1.46
N ARG A 89 4.19 11.94 2.52
CA ARG A 89 5.12 11.24 3.43
C ARG A 89 4.44 10.21 4.34
N TYR A 90 3.11 10.16 4.43
CA TYR A 90 2.44 9.12 5.20
C TYR A 90 2.56 7.74 4.55
N THR A 91 2.79 6.72 5.36
CA THR A 91 2.83 5.31 4.95
C THR A 91 1.51 4.90 4.27
N PRO A 92 1.55 4.18 3.14
CA PRO A 92 0.35 3.68 2.50
C PRO A 92 -0.17 2.42 3.23
N LEU A 93 -1.02 2.60 4.24
CA LEU A 93 -1.64 1.50 5.02
C LEU A 93 -2.39 0.47 4.14
N SER A 94 -2.82 0.89 2.95
CA SER A 94 -3.46 0.02 1.95
C SER A 94 -2.55 -1.11 1.45
N VAL A 95 -1.22 -0.94 1.51
CA VAL A 95 -0.25 -1.95 1.04
C VAL A 95 -0.20 -3.14 2.01
N PRO A 96 0.14 -2.96 3.29
CA PRO A 96 0.05 -4.04 4.29
C PRO A 96 -1.37 -4.60 4.45
N SER A 97 -2.39 -3.73 4.49
CA SER A 97 -3.79 -4.14 4.59
C SER A 97 -4.19 -5.06 3.44
N GLY A 98 -3.84 -4.69 2.21
CA GLY A 98 -4.18 -5.48 1.03
C GLY A 98 -3.55 -6.86 1.09
N VAL A 99 -2.25 -6.93 1.42
CA VAL A 99 -1.52 -8.21 1.48
C VAL A 99 -2.01 -9.11 2.62
N ASN A 100 -2.48 -8.56 3.74
CA ASN A 100 -3.07 -9.34 4.84
C ASN A 100 -4.35 -10.11 4.43
N ARG A 101 -5.02 -9.69 3.36
CA ARG A 101 -6.25 -10.33 2.84
C ARG A 101 -5.97 -11.47 1.87
N MET A 102 -4.80 -11.46 1.24
CA MET A 102 -4.51 -12.28 0.08
C MET A 102 -4.17 -13.72 0.45
N ALA A 103 -4.68 -14.67 -0.33
CA ALA A 103 -4.30 -16.07 -0.24
C ALA A 103 -2.77 -16.23 -0.29
N ARG A 104 -2.27 -17.28 0.37
CA ARG A 104 -0.87 -17.69 0.29
C ARG A 104 -0.74 -19.01 -0.48
N PRO A 105 0.33 -19.22 -1.28
CA PRO A 105 1.42 -18.27 -1.54
C PRO A 105 0.95 -17.05 -2.37
N LEU A 106 1.62 -15.92 -2.18
CA LEU A 106 1.40 -14.72 -2.99
C LEU A 106 1.83 -14.95 -4.44
N GLY A 107 1.19 -14.24 -5.37
CA GLY A 107 1.64 -14.20 -6.77
C GLY A 107 3.02 -13.54 -6.89
N GLU A 108 3.79 -13.95 -7.90
CA GLU A 108 5.14 -13.44 -8.14
C GLU A 108 5.17 -11.93 -8.34
N ASP A 109 4.20 -11.39 -9.10
CA ASP A 109 4.08 -9.94 -9.34
C ASP A 109 3.75 -9.18 -8.04
N THR A 110 2.95 -9.76 -7.14
CA THR A 110 2.71 -9.16 -5.81
C THR A 110 4.00 -9.11 -5.00
N VAL A 111 4.77 -10.20 -4.95
CA VAL A 111 6.02 -10.26 -4.18
C VAL A 111 7.04 -9.26 -4.72
N LYS A 112 7.20 -9.18 -6.04
CA LYS A 112 8.07 -8.18 -6.69
C LYS A 112 7.63 -6.76 -6.36
N ALA A 113 6.33 -6.46 -6.45
CA ALA A 113 5.80 -5.14 -6.11
C ALA A 113 6.09 -4.78 -4.63
N MET A 114 5.93 -5.73 -3.71
CA MET A 114 6.25 -5.49 -2.29
C MET A 114 7.73 -5.21 -2.07
N HIS A 115 8.63 -5.94 -2.73
CA HIS A 115 10.06 -5.65 -2.63
C HIS A 115 10.46 -4.30 -3.23
N LEU A 116 9.84 -3.88 -4.33
CA LEU A 116 10.02 -2.52 -4.88
C LEU A 116 9.57 -1.46 -3.88
N LEU A 117 8.37 -1.62 -3.30
CA LEU A 117 7.82 -0.68 -2.32
C LEU A 117 8.66 -0.61 -1.04
N ARG A 118 9.28 -1.73 -0.63
CA ARG A 118 10.24 -1.79 0.49
C ARG A 118 11.40 -0.81 0.33
N GLU A 119 11.81 -0.51 -0.90
CA GLU A 119 12.89 0.43 -1.14
C GLU A 119 12.51 1.91 -0.95
N LEU A 120 11.24 2.19 -0.61
CA LEU A 120 10.72 3.53 -0.30
C LEU A 120 10.67 3.82 1.21
N ASP A 121 11.32 3.00 2.03
CA ASP A 121 11.35 3.13 3.49
C ASP A 121 11.77 4.53 3.96
N THR A 122 12.87 5.06 3.43
CA THR A 122 13.35 6.41 3.79
C THR A 122 12.48 7.54 3.25
N PHE A 123 11.58 7.23 2.31
CA PHE A 123 10.65 8.21 1.76
C PHE A 123 9.42 8.35 2.66
N PHE A 124 8.78 7.24 3.03
CA PHE A 124 7.64 7.28 3.94
C PHE A 124 8.08 7.46 5.40
N ALA A 125 7.20 7.99 6.23
CA ALA A 125 7.42 8.02 7.67
C ALA A 125 7.24 6.61 8.27
N GLY A 126 7.93 6.33 9.37
CA GLY A 126 7.83 5.05 10.10
C GLY A 126 8.63 3.91 9.46
N ASP A 127 8.37 2.69 9.92
CA ASP A 127 9.16 1.49 9.58
C ASP A 127 8.50 0.70 8.44
N PHE A 128 8.38 1.32 7.26
CA PHE A 128 7.61 0.75 6.14
C PHE A 128 8.25 -0.53 5.58
N ALA A 129 9.57 -0.59 5.49
CA ALA A 129 10.27 -1.81 5.06
C ALA A 129 10.01 -2.97 6.04
N ASP A 130 10.07 -2.71 7.34
CA ASP A 130 9.80 -3.73 8.36
C ASP A 130 8.35 -4.20 8.30
N GLU A 131 7.40 -3.31 8.03
CA GLU A 131 6.00 -3.69 7.86
C GLU A 131 5.79 -4.59 6.63
N ILE A 132 6.48 -4.29 5.52
CA ILE A 132 6.49 -5.15 4.34
C ILE A 132 7.10 -6.52 4.67
N ASP A 133 8.27 -6.55 5.31
CA ASP A 133 8.97 -7.79 5.65
C ASP A 133 8.12 -8.66 6.59
N ARG A 134 7.49 -8.05 7.60
CA ARG A 134 6.54 -8.73 8.50
C ARG A 134 5.36 -9.32 7.74
N THR A 135 4.79 -8.57 6.80
CA THR A 135 3.59 -8.98 6.06
C THR A 135 3.89 -10.09 5.04
N LEU A 136 5.07 -10.05 4.41
CA LEU A 136 5.56 -11.11 3.51
C LEU A 136 5.89 -12.41 4.27
N ALA A 137 6.34 -12.30 5.52
CA ALA A 137 6.68 -13.47 6.35
C ALA A 137 5.45 -14.25 6.87
N VAL A 138 4.24 -13.69 6.77
CA VAL A 138 3.03 -14.36 7.29
C VAL A 138 2.65 -15.56 6.39
N PRO A 139 2.48 -16.77 6.97
CA PRO A 139 2.24 -17.99 6.20
C PRO A 139 0.85 -18.09 5.59
N GLU A 140 -0.13 -17.36 6.13
CA GLU A 140 -1.52 -17.36 5.70
C GLU A 140 -2.14 -15.95 5.75
N ALA A 141 -3.30 -15.78 5.11
CA ALA A 141 -4.05 -14.54 5.19
C ALA A 141 -4.57 -14.32 6.62
N THR A 142 -4.49 -13.08 7.11
CA THR A 142 -4.90 -12.71 8.48
C THR A 142 -6.15 -11.84 8.52
N TYR A 143 -6.64 -11.38 7.36
CA TYR A 143 -7.82 -10.54 7.26
C TYR A 143 -8.87 -11.11 6.27
N PRO A 144 -10.18 -11.06 6.62
CA PRO A 144 -10.69 -10.67 7.94
C PRO A 144 -10.37 -11.73 9.00
N PRO A 145 -10.17 -11.31 10.27
CA PRO A 145 -9.88 -12.25 11.34
C PRO A 145 -11.06 -13.20 11.57
N ALA A 146 -10.76 -14.43 11.99
CA ALA A 146 -11.78 -15.40 12.38
C ALA A 146 -12.50 -14.99 13.69
N ASP A 147 -11.82 -14.22 14.55
CA ASP A 147 -12.33 -13.71 15.81
C ASP A 147 -12.01 -12.22 15.94
N TRP A 148 -13.04 -11.38 15.80
CA TRP A 148 -12.92 -9.93 15.91
C TRP A 148 -12.65 -9.46 17.34
N ASP A 149 -13.15 -10.17 18.36
CA ASP A 149 -12.92 -9.79 19.75
C ASP A 149 -11.46 -10.04 20.14
N ALA A 150 -10.89 -11.17 19.70
CA ALA A 150 -9.46 -11.43 19.86
C ALA A 150 -8.61 -10.45 19.04
N TYR A 151 -9.02 -10.13 17.82
CA TYR A 151 -8.33 -9.17 16.95
C TYR A 151 -8.26 -7.76 17.56
N MET A 152 -9.35 -7.28 18.16
CA MET A 152 -9.41 -5.95 18.80
C MET A 152 -8.67 -5.90 20.14
N LYS A 153 -8.52 -7.03 20.83
CA LYS A 153 -7.77 -7.15 22.09
C LYS A 153 -6.28 -7.44 21.89
N ALA A 154 -5.89 -7.94 20.72
CA ALA A 154 -4.49 -8.02 20.36
C ALA A 154 -3.92 -6.60 20.43
N PRO A 155 -2.72 -6.40 21.03
CA PRO A 155 -2.09 -5.09 20.97
C PRO A 155 -2.01 -4.72 19.50
N GLN A 156 -2.70 -3.64 19.10
CA GLN A 156 -2.59 -3.09 17.76
C GLN A 156 -1.10 -2.93 17.52
N ARG A 157 -0.53 -3.81 16.68
CA ARG A 157 0.90 -3.79 16.36
C ARG A 157 1.17 -2.37 15.89
N GLU A 158 2.05 -1.70 16.62
CA GLU A 158 2.29 -0.26 16.59
C GLU A 158 2.32 0.26 15.14
N GLY A 159 1.48 1.25 14.86
CA GLY A 159 1.25 1.77 13.50
C GLY A 159 0.07 2.73 13.37
N ALA A 160 -0.78 2.85 14.40
CA ALA A 160 -1.69 3.98 14.50
C ALA A 160 -0.91 5.21 14.98
N GLY A 161 -0.33 5.95 14.03
CA GLY A 161 -0.07 7.36 14.25
C GLY A 161 -1.37 8.00 14.68
N ASN A 162 -1.48 8.32 15.97
CA ASN A 162 -2.53 9.15 16.54
C ASN A 162 -2.53 10.47 15.77
N ALA A 163 -3.40 10.57 14.76
CA ALA A 163 -3.91 11.84 14.31
C ALA A 163 -5.12 12.18 15.20
N ASP A 164 -4.82 12.53 16.45
CA ASP A 164 -5.71 13.40 17.20
C ASP A 164 -5.78 14.73 16.44
N VAL A 165 -6.86 14.91 15.68
CA VAL A 165 -7.26 16.19 15.12
C VAL A 165 -8.68 16.47 15.59
N ALA A 166 -8.79 17.24 16.66
CA ALA A 166 -9.67 18.41 16.72
C ALA A 166 -9.35 19.25 17.97
N PRO A 167 -9.56 20.59 17.93
CA PRO A 167 -10.05 21.43 16.84
C PRO A 167 -8.97 22.28 16.15
#